data_AF-A0A7V6ZDS2-F1
#
_entry.id   AF-A0A7V6ZDS2-F1
#
_cell.length_a   1.000
_cell.length_b   1.000
_cell.length_c   1.000
_cell.angle_alpha   90.00
_cell.angle_beta   90.00
_cell.angle_gamma   90.00
#
_symmetry.space_group_name_H-M   'P 1'
#
loop_
_entity.id
_entity.type
_entity.pdbx_description
1 polymer ?
#
loop_
_entity_poly.entity_id
_entity_poly.type
_entity_poly.pdbx_seq_one_letter_code
_entity_poly.pdbx_strand_id
1 'polypeptide(L)'
;MQTFSRRADRESVGALLRNLRFNFNDAFEVDIIDPRCLLWFFDFIKYKVRTTEPTWVLDGKVIYRGIPAWDELEKILRDTCQDLFDLFKDTAVKGPLS
;
A
#
# COMPACT_ATOMS: atom_id res chain seq x y z
N MET A 1 14.85 -11.35 -20.30
CA MET A 1 14.69 -11.40 -18.84
C MET A 1 15.49 -10.24 -18.27
N GLN A 2 14.84 -9.17 -17.83
CA GLN A 2 15.54 -8.09 -17.12
C GLN A 2 15.86 -8.63 -15.72
N THR A 3 17.14 -8.82 -15.43
CA THR A 3 17.58 -9.32 -14.12
C THR A 3 17.54 -8.14 -13.15
N PHE A 4 16.45 -8.02 -12.41
CA PHE A 4 16.26 -6.99 -11.40
C PHE A 4 17.38 -7.05 -10.35
N SER A 5 18.18 -6.00 -10.23
CA SER A 5 19.12 -5.87 -9.12
C SER A 5 18.29 -5.57 -7.86
N ARG A 6 18.07 -6.59 -7.02
CA ARG A 6 17.34 -6.50 -5.74
C ARG A 6 17.76 -5.31 -4.86
N ARG A 7 18.96 -4.76 -5.07
CA ARG A 7 19.47 -3.58 -4.36
C ARG A 7 18.81 -2.28 -4.85
N ALA A 8 18.76 -2.06 -6.16
CA ALA A 8 18.17 -0.84 -6.72
C ALA A 8 16.68 -0.73 -6.34
N ASP A 9 15.96 -1.85 -6.42
CA ASP A 9 14.55 -1.92 -6.04
C ASP A 9 14.33 -1.55 -4.55
N ARG A 10 15.21 -2.02 -3.66
CA ARG A 10 15.15 -1.67 -2.23
C ARG A 10 15.44 -0.19 -2.00
N GLU A 11 16.39 0.38 -2.73
CA GLU A 11 16.72 1.81 -2.66
C GLU A 11 15.53 2.66 -3.16
N SER A 12 14.90 2.26 -4.26
CA SER A 12 13.70 2.93 -4.79
C SER A 12 12.50 2.84 -3.85
N VAL A 13 12.19 1.65 -3.32
CA VAL A 13 11.13 1.49 -2.31
C VAL A 13 11.45 2.31 -1.05
N GLY A 14 12.70 2.28 -0.57
CA GLY A 14 13.13 3.07 0.58
C GLY A 14 12.95 4.58 0.39
N ALA A 15 13.19 5.09 -0.82
CA ALA A 15 12.94 6.49 -1.15
C ALA A 15 11.44 6.84 -1.08
N LEU A 16 10.58 5.97 -1.61
CA LEU A 16 9.12 6.15 -1.53
C LEU A 16 8.63 6.15 -0.07
N LEU A 17 9.10 5.21 0.76
CA LEU A 17 8.74 5.16 2.18
C LEU A 17 9.18 6.41 2.94
N ARG A 18 10.37 6.95 2.63
CA ARG A 18 10.83 8.23 3.20
C ARG A 18 9.91 9.38 2.79
N ASN A 19 9.50 9.44 1.52
CA ASN A 19 8.58 10.46 1.05
C ASN A 19 7.20 10.33 1.69
N LEU A 20 6.70 9.10 1.91
CA LEU A 20 5.46 8.88 2.68
C LEU A 20 5.57 9.46 4.08
N ARG A 21 6.66 9.13 4.79
CA ARG A 21 6.89 9.66 6.13
C ARG A 21 7.01 11.19 6.15
N PHE A 22 7.67 11.77 5.15
CA PHE A 22 7.85 13.22 5.07
C PHE A 22 6.52 13.96 4.78
N ASN A 23 5.73 13.46 3.82
CA ASN A 23 4.54 14.17 3.35
C ASN A 23 3.27 13.86 4.17
N PHE A 24 3.21 12.69 4.79
CA PHE A 24 2.02 12.23 5.50
C PHE A 24 2.26 11.90 6.98
N ASN A 25 3.49 12.04 7.48
CA ASN A 25 3.95 11.83 8.86
C ASN A 25 3.13 10.84 9.71
N ASP A 26 2.09 11.31 10.39
CA ASP A 26 1.29 10.54 11.36
C ASP A 26 -0.08 10.06 10.81
N ALA A 27 -0.38 10.36 9.55
CA ALA A 27 -1.64 9.97 8.91
C ALA A 27 -1.64 8.50 8.45
N PHE A 28 -0.47 7.90 8.24
CA PHE A 28 -0.34 6.50 7.86
C PHE A 28 0.56 5.73 8.80
N GLU A 29 0.08 4.57 9.25
CA GLU A 29 0.92 3.50 9.77
C GLU A 29 1.49 2.72 8.58
N VAL A 30 2.81 2.51 8.56
CA VAL A 30 3.51 1.90 7.43
C VAL A 30 4.32 0.71 7.92
N ASP A 31 3.89 -0.48 7.52
CA ASP A 31 4.57 -1.73 7.80
C ASP A 31 5.27 -2.29 6.56
N ILE A 32 6.50 -2.76 6.74
CA ILE A 32 7.25 -3.49 5.71
C ILE A 32 7.23 -4.96 6.08
N ILE A 33 6.55 -5.77 5.27
CA ILE A 33 6.45 -7.21 5.48
C ILE A 33 7.44 -7.93 4.58
N ASP A 34 8.34 -8.72 5.18
CA ASP A 34 9.20 -9.64 4.43
C ASP A 34 8.40 -10.91 4.04
N PRO A 35 8.34 -11.30 2.75
CA PRO A 35 7.62 -12.48 2.28
C PRO A 35 8.07 -13.81 2.92
N ARG A 36 9.24 -13.83 3.56
CA ARG A 36 9.79 -15.01 4.23
C ARG A 36 9.33 -15.14 5.68
N CYS A 37 8.62 -14.15 6.21
CA CYS A 37 8.10 -14.19 7.57
C CYS A 37 6.79 -15.00 7.62
N LEU A 38 6.84 -16.18 8.26
CA LEU A 38 5.71 -17.10 8.34
C LEU A 38 4.49 -16.53 9.08
N LEU A 39 4.69 -15.55 9.98
CA LEU A 39 3.60 -14.90 10.70
C LEU A 39 2.60 -14.20 9.77
N TRP A 40 3.07 -13.74 8.61
CA TRP A 40 2.29 -12.97 7.64
C TRP A 40 1.85 -13.81 6.43
N PHE A 41 1.93 -15.14 6.56
CA PHE A 41 1.60 -16.06 5.47
C PHE A 41 0.19 -15.84 4.90
N PHE A 42 -0.79 -15.57 5.77
CA PHE A 42 -2.16 -15.31 5.34
C PHE A 42 -2.31 -14.04 4.50
N ASP A 43 -1.53 -12.99 4.79
CA ASP A 43 -1.56 -11.75 4.02
C ASP A 43 -0.99 -11.95 2.61
N PHE A 44 0.03 -12.81 2.45
CA PHE A 44 0.53 -13.15 1.10
C PHE A 44 -0.54 -13.82 0.25
N ILE A 45 -1.33 -14.72 0.84
CA ILE A 45 -2.45 -15.38 0.15
C ILE A 45 -3.56 -14.36 -0.14
N LYS A 46 -3.99 -13.61 0.89
CA LYS A 46 -5.09 -12.64 0.81
C LYS A 46 -4.85 -11.60 -0.29
N TYR A 47 -3.64 -11.05 -0.34
CA TYR A 47 -3.27 -9.99 -1.29
C TYR A 47 -2.63 -10.52 -2.58
N LYS A 48 -2.49 -11.85 -2.71
CA LYS A 48 -1.84 -12.51 -3.86
C LYS A 48 -0.47 -11.87 -4.16
N VAL A 49 0.36 -11.76 -3.13
CA VAL A 49 1.70 -11.16 -3.24
C VAL A 49 2.58 -12.05 -4.11
N ARG A 50 3.24 -11.46 -5.11
CA ARG A 50 4.17 -12.17 -5.99
C ARG A 50 5.59 -11.98 -5.46
N THR A 51 6.41 -13.01 -5.55
CA THR A 51 7.81 -12.96 -5.04
C THR A 51 8.72 -12.06 -5.87
N THR A 52 8.26 -11.60 -7.03
CA THR A 52 9.04 -10.87 -8.03
C THR A 52 8.85 -9.35 -7.97
N GLU A 53 7.83 -8.85 -7.26
CA GLU A 53 7.52 -7.43 -7.21
C GLU A 53 6.96 -7.01 -5.84
N PRO A 54 7.26 -5.79 -5.36
CA PRO A 54 6.60 -5.26 -4.18
C PRO A 54 5.11 -5.06 -4.44
N THR A 55 4.29 -5.25 -3.40
CA THR A 55 2.84 -5.06 -3.44
C THR A 55 2.47 -4.05 -2.37
N TRP A 56 1.75 -3.00 -2.76
CA TRP A 56 1.31 -1.93 -1.87
C TRP A 56 -0.13 -2.18 -1.48
N VAL A 57 -0.38 -2.20 -0.18
CA VAL A 57 -1.69 -2.47 0.41
C VAL A 57 -2.04 -1.32 1.35
N LEU A 58 -3.25 -0.79 1.23
CA LEU A 58 -3.80 0.22 2.13
C LEU A 58 -5.16 -0.27 2.64
N ASP A 59 -5.35 -0.27 3.96
CA ASP A 59 -6.58 -0.73 4.63
C ASP A 59 -7.14 -2.06 4.09
N GLY A 60 -6.24 -3.01 3.83
CA GLY A 60 -6.59 -4.33 3.33
C GLY A 60 -6.99 -4.40 1.85
N LYS A 61 -6.77 -3.33 1.08
CA LYS A 61 -6.95 -3.30 -0.38
C LYS A 61 -5.60 -3.13 -1.08
N VAL A 62 -5.34 -3.95 -2.10
CA VAL A 62 -4.16 -3.77 -2.96
C VAL A 62 -4.35 -2.51 -3.79
N ILE A 63 -3.45 -1.53 -3.63
CA ILE A 63 -3.50 -0.25 -4.33
C ILE A 63 -2.50 -0.16 -5.49
N TYR A 64 -1.39 -0.91 -5.43
CA TYR A 64 -0.39 -0.93 -6.50
C TYR A 64 0.47 -2.20 -6.49
N ARG A 65 1.01 -2.59 -7.64
CA ARG A 65 1.99 -3.69 -7.80
C ARG A 65 3.20 -3.20 -8.58
N GLY A 66 4.39 -3.47 -8.07
CA GLY A 66 5.64 -2.92 -8.56
C GLY A 66 6.09 -1.68 -7.78
N ILE A 67 7.04 -0.95 -8.35
CA ILE A 67 7.62 0.25 -7.74
C ILE A 67 7.06 1.47 -8.49
N PRO A 68 6.10 2.21 -7.91
CA PRO A 68 5.55 3.39 -8.54
C PRO A 68 6.54 4.55 -8.52
N ALA A 69 6.32 5.54 -9.39
CA ALA A 69 6.87 6.86 -9.17
C ALA A 69 6.16 7.55 -7.98
N TRP A 70 6.79 8.56 -7.37
CA TRP A 70 6.23 9.21 -6.20
C TRP A 70 4.86 9.86 -6.48
N ASP A 71 4.75 10.56 -7.60
CA ASP A 71 3.54 11.24 -8.05
C ASP A 71 2.38 10.26 -8.31
N GLU A 72 2.67 9.08 -8.87
CA GLU A 72 1.69 8.00 -9.00
C GLU A 72 1.21 7.50 -7.64
N LEU A 73 2.14 7.22 -6.72
CA LEU A 73 1.80 6.73 -5.39
C LEU A 73 0.99 7.75 -4.60
N GLU A 74 1.41 9.01 -4.63
CA GLU A 74 0.72 10.11 -3.95
C GLU A 74 -0.73 10.25 -4.46
N LYS A 75 -0.91 10.22 -5.79
CA LYS A 75 -2.25 10.29 -6.38
C LYS A 75 -3.13 9.14 -5.92
N ILE A 76 -2.63 7.91 -6.00
CA ILE A 76 -3.38 6.70 -5.59
C ILE A 76 -3.80 6.79 -4.12
N LEU A 77 -2.93 7.27 -3.23
CA LEU A 77 -3.24 7.42 -1.82
C LEU A 77 -4.33 8.47 -1.59
N ARG A 78 -4.24 9.63 -2.24
CA ARG A 78 -5.25 10.70 -2.13
C ARG A 78 -6.61 10.23 -2.62
N ASP A 79 -6.64 9.59 -3.79
CA ASP A 79 -7.88 9.05 -4.39
C ASP A 79 -8.50 7.99 -3.46
N THR A 80 -7.68 7.06 -2.94
CA THR A 80 -8.16 5.99 -2.06
C THR A 80 -8.66 6.51 -0.71
N CYS A 81 -8.00 7.50 -0.12
CA CYS A 81 -8.44 8.11 1.13
C CYS A 81 -9.72 8.92 0.96
N GLN A 82 -9.90 9.59 -0.18
CA GLN A 82 -11.13 10.30 -0.51
C GLN A 82 -12.30 9.31 -0.66
N ASP A 83 -12.09 8.20 -1.38
CA ASP A 83 -13.09 7.13 -1.53
C ASP A 83 -13.50 6.54 -0.17
N LEU A 84 -12.54 6.32 0.73
CA LEU A 84 -12.82 5.84 2.09
C LEU A 84 -13.68 6.84 2.87
N PHE A 85 -13.35 8.12 2.82
CA PHE A 85 -14.11 9.16 3.50
C PHE A 85 -15.55 9.26 2.98
N ASP A 86 -15.74 9.17 1.66
CA ASP A 86 -17.07 9.21 1.05
C ASP A 86 -17.88 7.94 1.40
N LEU A 87 -17.25 6.77 1.46
CA LEU A 87 -17.88 5.53 1.92
C LEU A 87 -18.33 5.61 3.39
N PHE A 88 -17.52 6.20 4.28
CA PHE A 88 -17.89 6.40 5.67
C PHE A 88 -19.06 7.37 5.84
N LYS A 89 -19.10 8.45 5.05
CA LYS A 89 -20.24 9.37 5.03
C LYS A 89 -21.53 8.67 4.60
N ASP A 90 -21.47 7.89 3.52
CA ASP A 90 -22.65 7.17 3.02
C ASP A 90 -23.18 6.15 4.05
N THR A 91 -22.29 5.50 4.79
CA THR A 91 -22.66 4.55 5.85
C THR A 91 -23.27 5.28 7.06
N ALA A 92 -22.72 6.44 7.43
CA ALA A 92 -23.26 7.27 8.50
C ALA A 92 -24.64 7.88 8.15
N VAL A 93 -24.87 8.20 6.86
CA VAL A 93 -26.15 8.76 6.37
C VAL A 93 -27.23 7.67 6.26
N LYS A 94 -26.86 6.42 5.97
CA LYS A 94 -27.84 5.34 5.77
C LYS A 94 -28.36 4.68 7.05
N GLY A 95 -27.73 4.90 8.21
CA GLY A 95 -28.13 4.30 9.49
C GLY A 95 -28.07 2.76 9.49
N PRO A 96 -28.03 2.08 10.66
CA PRO A 96 -28.21 0.63 10.67
C PRO A 96 -29.61 0.33 10.13
N LEU A 97 -29.68 -0.54 9.11
CA LEU A 97 -30.93 -1.09 8.61
C LEU A 97 -31.70 -1.66 9.82
N SER A 98 -32.80 -0.99 10.15
CA SER A 98 -33.83 -1.42 11.11
C SER A 98 -34.56 -2.66 10.61
#